data_AF-A0A4S4L2F7-F1
#
_entry.id   AF-A0A4S4L2F7-F1
#
_cell.length_a   1.000
_cell.length_b   1.000
_cell.length_c   1.000
_cell.angle_alpha   90.00
_cell.angle_beta   90.00
_cell.angle_gamma   90.00
#
_symmetry.space_group_name_H-M   'P 1'
#
loop_
_entity.id
_entity.type
_entity.pdbx_description
1 polymer ?
#
loop_
_entity_poly.entity_id
_entity_poly.type
_entity_poly.pdbx_seq_one_letter_code
_entity_poly.pdbx_strand_id
1 'polypeptide(L)'
;MGGKAFAELGQDAFPRIPTQVYTPLKARLAAHLKKLYAFVDTPAGSPEKGDHGDIVFVVCTPLTTGHKPKADNTDAALSNAHARIKDALGAQYGIPAKGTCMPMSNFAVPAGPELAGKFCQVDLHVCKDKDEWQRTLFFNSYGDMGMILSLFTRAHGLTLGTKGLRTHYIKQDETHISSFFLSDDLEKILRFLGLSMETWARGFATRADVFAWLKSSRFFAPRRLVGADPTQEKKAVRQHREMYQAFLEFSNALAAEQPNSNSGPDSESAEEIIKEATRQEALIYFGKKESYNALVAKNLQDYNFRQKFNGKKMMEWTGLQGTVIRLVMHGVRERLSEAEIAAMDEGTLRNVVLEVKPEAEIRYSAVKDSKE
;
A
#
# COMPACT_ATOMS: atom_id res chain seq x y z
N MET A 1 2.02 23.28 10.24
CA MET A 1 0.74 23.83 10.74
C MET A 1 -0.10 22.68 11.28
N GLY A 2 -0.43 22.69 12.57
CA GLY A 2 -1.48 21.82 13.13
C GLY A 2 -2.87 22.41 12.84
N GLY A 3 -3.94 21.71 13.20
CA GLY A 3 -5.31 22.21 13.07
C GLY A 3 -5.98 21.96 11.72
N LYS A 4 -5.33 21.26 10.78
CA LYS A 4 -5.93 20.97 9.45
C LYS A 4 -7.23 20.18 9.56
N ALA A 5 -7.35 19.30 10.56
CA ALA A 5 -8.56 18.54 10.80
C ALA A 5 -9.72 19.41 11.32
N PHE A 6 -9.41 20.56 11.90
CA PHE A 6 -10.35 21.46 12.58
C PHE A 6 -10.38 22.84 11.93
N ALA A 7 -10.43 22.90 10.60
CA ALA A 7 -10.43 24.15 9.85
C ALA A 7 -11.54 25.12 10.29
N GLU A 8 -12.68 24.60 10.73
CA GLU A 8 -13.84 25.36 11.22
C GLU A 8 -13.56 26.16 12.51
N LEU A 9 -12.58 25.75 13.32
CA LEU A 9 -12.21 26.45 14.55
C LEU A 9 -11.24 27.62 14.31
N GLY A 10 -10.80 27.82 13.07
CA GLY A 10 -9.82 28.84 12.68
C GLY A 10 -8.37 28.43 12.96
N GLN A 11 -7.44 28.89 12.13
CA GLN A 11 -6.01 28.55 12.25
C GLN A 11 -5.39 29.08 13.56
N ASP A 12 -5.87 30.21 14.06
CA ASP A 12 -5.39 30.82 15.31
C ASP A 12 -5.70 29.98 16.55
N ALA A 13 -6.63 29.03 16.45
CA ALA A 13 -6.95 28.11 17.54
C ALA A 13 -5.86 27.04 17.73
N PHE A 14 -5.02 26.79 16.72
CA PHE A 14 -3.97 25.76 16.72
C PHE A 14 -2.59 26.34 16.39
N PRO A 15 -1.98 27.11 17.32
CA PRO A 15 -0.65 27.67 17.11
C PRO A 15 0.43 26.58 17.06
N ARG A 16 1.63 26.94 16.57
CA ARG A 16 2.82 26.10 16.72
C ARG A 16 3.14 25.94 18.21
N ILE A 17 3.41 24.71 18.63
CA ILE A 17 3.63 24.35 20.04
C ILE A 17 5.15 24.31 20.30
N PRO A 18 5.68 25.14 21.21
CA PRO A 18 7.07 25.06 21.62
C PRO A 18 7.39 23.71 22.28
N THR A 19 8.62 23.24 22.12
CA THR A 19 9.09 21.95 22.68
C THR A 19 8.84 21.83 24.19
N GLN A 20 8.92 22.95 24.92
CA GLN A 20 8.71 23.05 26.36
C GLN A 20 7.27 22.71 26.78
N VAL A 21 6.28 23.10 25.97
CA VAL A 21 4.85 22.77 26.17
C VAL A 21 4.54 21.39 25.60
N TYR A 22 5.12 21.07 24.43
CA TYR A 22 4.87 19.82 23.71
C TYR A 22 5.26 18.59 24.53
N THR A 23 6.44 18.60 25.17
CA THR A 23 6.99 17.42 25.84
C THR A 23 6.15 16.98 27.05
N PRO A 24 5.78 17.87 28.00
CA PRO A 24 4.90 17.51 29.11
C PRO A 24 3.50 17.12 28.63
N LEU A 25 2.96 17.82 27.63
CA LEU A 25 1.64 17.52 27.08
C LEU A 25 1.62 16.11 26.45
N LYS A 26 2.60 15.78 25.61
CA LYS A 26 2.78 14.46 25.02
C LYS A 26 2.90 13.37 26.09
N ALA A 27 3.72 13.57 27.12
CA ALA A 27 3.91 12.60 28.19
C ALA A 27 2.60 12.34 28.96
N ARG A 28 1.86 13.41 29.29
CA ARG A 28 0.55 13.32 29.96
C ARG A 28 -0.44 12.52 29.12
N LEU A 29 -0.61 12.87 27.84
CA LEU A 29 -1.56 12.20 26.95
C LEU A 29 -1.19 10.73 26.71
N ALA A 30 0.11 10.44 26.54
CA ALA A 30 0.60 9.07 26.42
C ALA A 30 0.23 8.22 27.64
N ALA A 31 0.35 8.76 28.86
CA ALA A 31 -0.03 8.06 30.09
C ALA A 31 -1.53 7.73 30.16
N HIS A 32 -2.39 8.56 29.57
CA HIS A 32 -3.84 8.29 29.50
C HIS A 32 -4.13 7.20 28.46
N LEU A 33 -3.50 7.27 27.28
CA LEU A 33 -3.64 6.28 26.23
C LEU A 33 -3.12 4.89 26.64
N LYS A 34 -2.05 4.82 27.44
CA LYS A 34 -1.50 3.55 27.98
C LYS A 34 -2.46 2.81 28.92
N LYS A 35 -3.49 3.49 29.45
CA LYS A 35 -4.58 2.83 30.21
C LYS A 35 -5.60 2.16 29.29
N LEU A 36 -5.62 2.53 28.00
CA LEU A 36 -6.58 2.06 27.02
C LEU A 36 -5.96 1.09 25.99
N TYR A 37 -4.65 1.17 25.74
CA TYR A 37 -3.94 0.38 24.75
C TYR A 37 -2.65 -0.20 25.32
N ALA A 38 -2.31 -1.43 24.93
CA ALA A 38 -1.07 -2.08 25.36
C ALA A 38 0.17 -1.44 24.71
N PHE A 39 0.06 -1.04 23.44
CA PHE A 39 1.13 -0.38 22.71
C PHE A 39 0.72 1.05 22.38
N VAL A 40 1.53 2.01 22.84
CA VAL A 40 1.32 3.44 22.62
C VAL A 40 2.68 4.07 22.45
N ASP A 41 2.91 4.67 21.29
CA ASP A 41 4.10 5.47 21.04
C ASP A 41 3.84 6.55 19.99
N THR A 42 4.81 7.43 19.81
CA THR A 42 4.80 8.49 18.81
C THR A 42 5.95 8.28 17.86
N PRO A 43 5.79 8.51 16.54
CA PRO A 43 6.91 8.48 15.63
C PRO A 43 8.02 9.45 16.06
N ALA A 44 9.28 9.08 15.84
CA ALA A 44 10.40 9.95 16.17
C ALA A 44 10.29 11.26 15.36
N GLY A 45 10.46 12.39 16.02
CA GLY A 45 10.41 13.69 15.36
C GLY A 45 11.48 13.84 14.28
N SER A 46 11.28 14.78 13.36
CA SER A 46 12.39 15.22 12.51
C SER A 46 13.51 15.77 13.42
N PRO A 47 14.78 15.42 13.16
CA PRO A 47 15.91 16.05 13.82
C PRO A 47 15.83 17.59 13.71
N GLU A 48 16.37 18.29 14.70
CA GLU A 48 16.53 19.77 14.73
C GLU A 48 15.22 20.59 14.76
N LYS A 49 14.05 19.95 14.88
CA LYS A 49 12.78 20.67 14.88
C LYS A 49 12.55 21.39 16.22
N GLY A 50 12.46 22.72 16.19
CA GLY A 50 12.24 23.56 17.39
C GLY A 50 10.78 23.67 17.85
N ASP A 51 9.82 23.37 16.97
CA ASP A 51 8.38 23.53 17.22
C ASP A 51 7.53 22.40 16.64
N HIS A 52 6.30 22.24 17.14
CA HIS A 52 5.39 21.16 16.74
C HIS A 52 4.04 21.70 16.28
N GLY A 53 3.32 20.95 15.45
CA GLY A 53 1.98 21.34 14.99
C GLY A 53 0.90 20.49 15.65
N ASP A 54 1.15 19.20 15.65
CA ASP A 54 0.28 18.13 16.10
C ASP A 54 1.08 17.14 16.96
N ILE A 55 0.35 16.34 17.74
CA ILE A 55 0.89 15.16 18.42
C ILE A 55 0.28 13.94 17.74
N VAL A 56 1.12 13.17 17.05
CA VAL A 56 0.69 11.91 16.43
C VAL A 56 0.99 10.75 17.37
N PHE A 57 -0.04 10.03 17.78
CA PHE A 57 0.05 8.76 18.49
C PHE A 57 -0.29 7.60 17.56
N VAL A 58 0.53 6.56 17.61
CA VAL A 58 0.23 5.26 17.00
C VAL A 58 -0.01 4.28 18.13
N VAL A 59 -1.17 3.61 18.09
CA VAL A 59 -1.59 2.68 19.14
C VAL A 59 -2.05 1.36 18.56
N CYS A 60 -1.89 0.27 19.30
CA CYS A 60 -2.51 -1.01 18.95
C CYS A 60 -2.81 -1.85 20.20
N THR A 61 -3.62 -2.89 20.00
CA THR A 61 -4.07 -3.80 21.07
C THR A 61 -4.85 -3.07 22.18
N PRO A 62 -6.15 -2.80 21.97
CA PRO A 62 -7.01 -2.24 23.01
C PRO A 62 -7.04 -3.12 24.26
N LEU A 63 -6.85 -2.52 25.44
CA LEU A 63 -6.98 -3.19 26.72
C LEU A 63 -8.48 -3.39 27.01
N THR A 64 -8.94 -4.64 27.00
CA THR A 64 -10.33 -4.97 27.30
C THR A 64 -10.62 -4.67 28.78
N THR A 65 -11.39 -3.61 29.03
CA THR A 65 -11.99 -3.37 30.35
C THR A 65 -13.15 -4.34 30.55
N GLY A 66 -12.88 -5.57 30.98
CA GLY A 66 -13.84 -6.49 31.63
C GLY A 66 -15.13 -6.90 30.89
N HIS A 67 -15.42 -6.39 29.70
CA HIS A 67 -16.58 -6.78 28.90
C HIS A 67 -16.10 -7.45 27.62
N LYS A 68 -16.33 -8.77 27.53
CA LYS A 68 -16.34 -9.44 26.23
C LYS A 68 -17.43 -8.76 25.39
N PRO A 69 -17.12 -8.16 24.23
CA PRO A 69 -18.16 -7.67 23.37
C PRO A 69 -18.96 -8.90 22.91
N LYS A 70 -20.23 -8.99 23.33
CA LYS A 70 -21.23 -9.66 22.50
C LYS A 70 -21.20 -8.96 21.14
N ALA A 71 -21.48 -9.72 20.10
CA ALA A 71 -21.47 -9.27 18.71
C ALA A 71 -22.56 -8.22 18.43
N ASP A 72 -22.47 -7.07 19.09
CA ASP A 72 -23.33 -5.92 18.91
C ASP A 72 -22.68 -4.97 17.91
N ASN A 73 -23.52 -4.48 17.00
CA ASN A 73 -23.26 -3.57 15.88
C ASN A 73 -21.94 -2.78 15.97
N THR A 74 -21.07 -2.96 14.97
CA THR A 74 -19.71 -2.40 14.89
C THR A 74 -19.66 -0.88 15.09
N ASP A 75 -20.70 -0.17 14.66
CA ASP A 75 -20.74 1.29 14.70
C ASP A 75 -20.98 1.84 16.11
N ALA A 76 -21.78 1.15 16.93
CA ALA A 76 -22.02 1.53 18.32
C ALA A 76 -20.78 1.28 19.18
N ALA A 77 -20.10 0.16 18.97
CA ALA A 77 -18.85 -0.17 19.64
C ALA A 77 -17.73 0.83 19.29
N LEU A 78 -17.63 1.22 18.01
CA LEU A 78 -16.66 2.19 17.53
C LEU A 78 -16.94 3.61 18.06
N SER A 79 -18.21 4.02 18.07
CA SER A 79 -18.64 5.30 18.65
C SER A 79 -18.33 5.38 20.16
N ASN A 80 -18.64 4.31 20.91
CA ASN A 80 -18.31 4.21 22.33
C ASN A 80 -16.79 4.22 22.59
N ALA A 81 -16.00 3.57 21.73
CA ALA A 81 -14.54 3.61 21.83
C ALA A 81 -14.00 5.04 21.58
N HIS A 82 -14.51 5.74 20.57
CA HIS A 82 -14.12 7.11 20.26
C HIS A 82 -14.46 8.07 21.41
N ALA A 83 -15.66 7.98 21.99
CA ALA A 83 -16.07 8.79 23.14
C ALA A 83 -15.15 8.56 24.35
N ARG A 84 -14.83 7.30 24.68
CA ARG A 84 -13.91 6.97 25.78
C ARG A 84 -12.52 7.56 25.59
N ILE A 85 -12.01 7.56 24.35
CA ILE A 85 -10.71 8.16 24.03
C ILE A 85 -10.78 9.68 24.16
N LYS A 86 -11.84 10.31 23.65
CA LYS A 86 -12.08 11.75 23.76
C LYS A 86 -12.05 12.19 25.23
N ASP A 87 -12.76 11.48 26.09
CA ASP A 87 -12.83 11.74 27.53
C ASP A 87 -11.49 11.52 28.21
N ALA A 88 -10.81 10.41 27.90
CA ALA A 88 -9.49 10.11 28.47
C ALA A 88 -8.42 11.15 28.09
N LEU A 89 -8.50 11.74 26.89
CA LEU A 89 -7.61 12.80 26.45
C LEU A 89 -8.00 14.18 27.01
N GLY A 90 -9.21 14.34 27.53
CA GLY A 90 -9.78 15.64 27.89
C GLY A 90 -9.99 16.53 26.66
N ALA A 91 -10.31 15.92 25.51
CA ALA A 91 -10.49 16.64 24.26
C ALA A 91 -11.87 17.33 24.21
N GLN A 92 -11.90 18.59 23.78
CA GLN A 92 -13.17 19.32 23.63
C GLN A 92 -13.88 18.94 22.33
N TYR A 93 -13.11 18.77 21.26
CA TYR A 93 -13.59 18.35 19.95
C TYR A 93 -12.92 17.05 19.53
N GLY A 94 -13.66 16.22 18.79
CA GLY A 94 -13.19 14.94 18.29
C GLY A 94 -13.84 14.64 16.95
N ILE A 95 -13.02 14.27 15.97
CA ILE A 95 -13.44 13.85 14.64
C ILE A 95 -13.05 12.38 14.52
N PRO A 96 -14.02 11.44 14.53
CA PRO A 96 -13.71 10.03 14.38
C PRO A 96 -13.15 9.75 12.98
N ALA A 97 -12.33 8.70 12.89
CA ALA A 97 -11.83 8.22 11.62
C ALA A 97 -12.99 7.91 10.65
N LYS A 98 -12.88 8.36 9.40
CA LYS A 98 -13.82 8.05 8.33
C LYS A 98 -13.20 7.06 7.35
N GLY A 99 -13.92 5.99 7.02
CA GLY A 99 -13.52 5.00 6.03
C GLY A 99 -12.66 3.84 6.57
N THR A 100 -12.26 2.95 5.67
CA THR A 100 -11.62 1.65 6.01
C THR A 100 -10.10 1.63 5.84
N CYS A 101 -9.48 2.68 5.29
CA CYS A 101 -8.04 2.72 5.01
C CYS A 101 -7.34 3.76 5.91
N MET A 102 -6.50 3.29 6.84
CA MET A 102 -5.73 4.11 7.80
C MET A 102 -6.62 4.99 8.69
N PRO A 103 -7.44 4.40 9.59
CA PRO A 103 -8.37 5.15 10.41
C PRO A 103 -7.61 6.04 11.41
N MET A 104 -7.51 7.34 11.08
CA MET A 104 -6.97 8.36 11.96
C MET A 104 -8.11 9.16 12.58
N SER A 105 -8.20 9.12 13.91
CA SER A 105 -9.10 9.99 14.66
C SER A 105 -8.34 11.25 15.07
N ASN A 106 -8.97 12.41 14.96
CA ASN A 106 -8.35 13.70 15.27
C ASN A 106 -9.05 14.27 16.49
N PHE A 107 -8.29 14.79 17.44
CA PHE A 107 -8.81 15.36 18.69
C PHE A 107 -8.24 16.75 18.93
N ALA A 108 -9.05 17.66 19.44
CA ALA A 108 -8.62 18.99 19.86
C ALA A 108 -8.53 19.01 21.40
N VAL A 109 -7.31 19.00 21.92
CA VAL A 109 -7.03 19.00 23.35
C VAL A 109 -6.55 20.39 23.77
N PRO A 110 -7.03 20.96 24.88
CA PRO A 110 -6.50 22.23 25.38
C PRO A 110 -4.98 22.17 25.58
N ALA A 111 -4.26 23.15 25.04
CA ALA A 111 -2.79 23.15 25.00
C ALA A 111 -2.14 23.40 26.38
N GLY A 112 -2.93 23.83 27.37
CA GLY A 112 -2.51 24.11 28.73
C GLY A 112 -2.52 25.61 29.08
N PRO A 113 -2.10 25.98 30.30
CA PRO A 113 -2.16 27.36 30.77
C PRO A 113 -1.22 28.31 30.00
N GLU A 114 -0.09 27.81 29.50
CA GLU A 114 0.88 28.59 28.72
C GLU A 114 0.34 29.04 27.36
N LEU A 115 -0.65 28.32 26.83
CA LEU A 115 -1.36 28.64 25.58
C LEU A 115 -2.86 28.70 25.87
N ALA A 116 -3.24 29.55 26.84
CA ALA A 116 -4.61 29.69 27.30
C ALA A 116 -5.59 29.97 26.15
N GLY A 117 -6.70 29.22 26.12
CA GLY A 117 -7.72 29.32 25.06
C GLY A 117 -7.29 28.74 23.71
N LYS A 118 -6.15 28.05 23.63
CA LYS A 118 -5.67 27.39 22.41
C LYS A 118 -5.73 25.87 22.53
N PHE A 119 -5.74 25.22 21.38
CA PHE A 119 -5.80 23.77 21.24
C PHE A 119 -4.53 23.21 20.61
N CYS A 120 -4.22 21.98 21.00
CA CYS A 120 -3.29 21.09 20.34
C CYS A 120 -4.09 20.03 19.59
N GLN A 121 -3.77 19.83 18.31
CA GLN A 121 -4.32 18.71 17.55
C GLN A 121 -3.58 17.43 17.92
N VAL A 122 -4.34 16.41 18.33
CA VAL A 122 -3.85 15.08 18.64
C VAL A 122 -4.41 14.10 17.63
N ASP A 123 -3.53 13.50 16.84
CA ASP A 123 -3.88 12.55 15.80
C ASP A 123 -3.62 11.13 16.32
N LEU A 124 -4.68 10.34 16.42
CA LEU A 124 -4.61 8.97 16.90
C LEU A 124 -4.79 8.00 15.74
N HIS A 125 -3.73 7.27 15.44
CA HIS A 125 -3.74 6.16 14.49
C HIS A 125 -3.86 4.83 15.24
N VAL A 126 -4.95 4.11 15.01
CA VAL A 126 -5.18 2.77 15.61
C VAL A 126 -4.79 1.70 14.59
N CYS A 127 -3.74 0.94 14.88
CA CYS A 127 -3.30 -0.18 14.06
C CYS A 127 -3.99 -1.49 14.47
N LYS A 128 -4.11 -2.42 13.52
CA LYS A 128 -4.72 -3.74 13.73
C LYS A 128 -3.90 -4.61 14.67
N ASP A 129 -2.58 -4.62 14.49
CA ASP A 129 -1.65 -5.49 15.20
C ASP A 129 -0.31 -4.80 15.49
N LYS A 130 0.57 -5.49 16.21
CA LYS A 130 1.88 -4.97 16.61
C LYS A 130 2.79 -4.73 15.40
N ASP A 131 2.70 -5.54 14.36
CA ASP A 131 3.57 -5.42 13.19
C ASP A 131 3.20 -4.19 12.35
N GLU A 132 1.90 -3.93 12.16
CA GLU A 132 1.42 -2.70 11.54
C GLU A 132 1.77 -1.47 12.38
N TRP A 133 1.67 -1.57 13.70
CA TRP A 133 2.09 -0.51 14.62
C TRP A 133 3.58 -0.17 14.47
N GLN A 134 4.47 -1.18 14.45
CA GLN A 134 5.91 -0.98 14.24
C GLN A 134 6.21 -0.35 12.88
N ARG A 135 5.59 -0.85 11.79
CA ARG A 135 5.77 -0.25 10.46
C ARG A 135 5.27 1.19 10.42
N THR A 136 4.11 1.48 11.00
CA THR A 136 3.52 2.81 10.99
C THR A 136 4.38 3.81 11.76
N LEU A 137 4.96 3.41 12.90
CA LEU A 137 5.96 4.21 13.59
C LEU A 137 7.19 4.45 12.71
N PHE A 138 7.73 3.40 12.09
CA PHE A 138 8.91 3.50 11.24
C PHE A 138 8.71 4.49 10.08
N PHE A 139 7.64 4.37 9.31
CA PHE A 139 7.40 5.21 8.13
C PHE A 139 7.11 6.67 8.45
N ASN A 140 6.57 6.95 9.64
CA ASN A 140 6.25 8.30 10.08
C ASN A 140 7.38 8.92 10.94
N SER A 141 8.47 8.19 11.19
CA SER A 141 9.61 8.68 11.97
C SER A 141 10.59 9.47 11.10
N TYR A 142 11.30 10.40 11.73
CA TYR A 142 12.35 11.22 11.11
C TYR A 142 11.85 12.01 9.89
N GLY A 143 10.66 12.60 9.99
CA GLY A 143 10.09 13.47 8.97
C GLY A 143 9.69 12.72 7.70
N ASP A 144 10.38 13.01 6.59
CA ASP A 144 10.05 12.46 5.26
C ASP A 144 10.83 11.18 4.92
N MET A 145 11.59 10.62 5.87
CA MET A 145 12.43 9.42 5.67
C MET A 145 11.66 8.28 5.00
N GLY A 146 10.47 7.93 5.52
CA GLY A 146 9.64 6.86 4.95
C GLY A 146 9.22 7.12 3.51
N MET A 147 8.89 8.39 3.17
CA MET A 147 8.53 8.78 1.82
C MET A 147 9.71 8.73 0.84
N ILE A 148 10.90 9.13 1.29
CA ILE A 148 12.14 9.04 0.52
C ILE A 148 12.48 7.56 0.27
N LEU A 149 12.33 6.69 1.28
CA LEU A 149 12.57 5.27 1.10
C LEU A 149 11.60 4.65 0.07
N SER A 150 10.33 5.04 0.09
CA SER A 150 9.36 4.65 -0.95
C SER A 150 9.72 5.16 -2.36
N LEU A 151 10.50 6.23 -2.48
CA LEU A 151 11.04 6.70 -3.77
C LEU A 151 12.10 5.72 -4.29
N PHE A 152 12.99 5.23 -3.43
CA PHE A 152 14.06 4.29 -3.81
C PHE A 152 13.48 2.99 -4.35
N THR A 153 12.51 2.43 -3.63
CA THR A 153 11.86 1.19 -4.06
C THR A 153 11.12 1.38 -5.37
N ARG A 154 10.45 2.53 -5.56
CA ARG A 154 9.68 2.82 -6.79
C ARG A 154 10.59 2.90 -8.01
N ALA A 155 11.76 3.53 -7.87
CA ALA A 155 12.76 3.58 -8.94
C ALA A 155 13.21 2.19 -9.42
N HIS A 156 12.98 1.15 -8.62
CA HIS A 156 13.35 -0.23 -8.89
C HIS A 156 12.15 -1.18 -9.04
N GLY A 157 10.95 -0.65 -9.31
CA GLY A 157 9.76 -1.46 -9.62
C GLY A 157 9.04 -2.03 -8.39
N LEU A 158 9.39 -1.55 -7.20
CA LEU A 158 8.82 -1.99 -5.93
C LEU A 158 8.03 -0.86 -5.26
N THR A 159 6.97 -1.21 -4.53
CA THR A 159 6.23 -0.26 -3.69
C THR A 159 6.38 -0.66 -2.23
N LEU A 160 6.92 0.26 -1.45
CA LEU A 160 7.04 0.14 -0.01
C LEU A 160 6.15 1.16 0.71
N GLY A 161 5.45 0.72 1.75
CA GLY A 161 4.73 1.59 2.67
C GLY A 161 4.35 0.86 3.95
N THR A 162 3.42 1.43 4.72
CA THR A 162 2.96 0.89 6.01
C THR A 162 2.33 -0.51 5.92
N LYS A 163 1.82 -0.90 4.74
CA LYS A 163 1.29 -2.24 4.45
C LYS A 163 2.34 -3.25 3.97
N GLY A 164 3.62 -2.90 4.02
CA GLY A 164 4.73 -3.75 3.57
C GLY A 164 5.21 -3.46 2.15
N LEU A 165 6.01 -4.38 1.63
CA LEU A 165 6.67 -4.34 0.33
C LEU A 165 5.89 -5.14 -0.72
N ARG A 166 5.74 -4.56 -1.90
CA ARG A 166 5.08 -5.16 -3.07
C ARG A 166 5.95 -4.99 -4.30
N THR A 167 5.80 -5.90 -5.25
CA THR A 167 6.36 -5.75 -6.60
C THR A 167 5.25 -5.47 -7.59
N HIS A 168 5.61 -4.76 -8.66
CA HIS A 168 4.72 -4.48 -9.77
C HIS A 168 5.28 -5.04 -11.07
N TYR A 169 4.39 -5.46 -11.95
CA TYR A 169 4.75 -5.78 -13.32
C TYR A 169 4.46 -4.56 -14.20
N ILE A 170 5.44 -4.16 -15.01
CA ILE A 170 5.40 -2.88 -15.75
C ILE A 170 4.41 -2.95 -16.91
N LYS A 171 4.36 -4.10 -17.59
CA LYS A 171 3.49 -4.29 -18.75
C LYS A 171 2.08 -4.64 -18.27
N GLN A 172 1.09 -3.87 -18.70
CA GLN A 172 -0.29 -4.25 -18.47
C GLN A 172 -0.65 -5.34 -19.47
N ASP A 173 -0.59 -6.58 -19.01
CA ASP A 173 -1.17 -7.72 -19.73
C ASP A 173 -2.04 -8.54 -18.78
N GLU A 174 -2.98 -9.32 -19.34
CA GLU A 174 -3.93 -10.12 -18.56
C GLU A 174 -3.29 -11.34 -17.89
N THR A 175 -2.02 -11.65 -18.19
CA THR A 175 -1.34 -12.86 -17.73
C THR A 175 -0.48 -12.61 -16.50
N HIS A 176 0.07 -11.41 -16.35
CA HIS A 176 0.94 -11.04 -15.24
C HIS A 176 0.20 -10.32 -14.11
N ILE A 177 0.76 -10.45 -12.91
CA ILE A 177 0.17 -9.86 -11.70
C ILE A 177 0.64 -8.41 -11.59
N SER A 178 -0.31 -7.48 -11.71
CA SER A 178 -0.02 -6.03 -11.65
C SER A 178 0.55 -5.56 -10.31
N SER A 179 0.19 -6.21 -9.20
CA SER A 179 0.67 -5.90 -7.85
C SER A 179 0.70 -7.16 -7.01
N PHE A 180 1.89 -7.56 -6.57
CA PHE A 180 2.09 -8.79 -5.81
C PHE A 180 2.77 -8.49 -4.47
N PHE A 181 2.23 -9.05 -3.38
CA PHE A 181 2.73 -8.84 -2.03
C PHE A 181 3.95 -9.71 -1.74
N LEU A 182 5.03 -9.08 -1.24
CA LEU A 182 6.29 -9.76 -0.95
C LEU A 182 6.41 -10.06 0.54
N SER A 183 6.35 -9.02 1.38
CA SER A 183 6.54 -9.13 2.83
C SER A 183 6.03 -7.89 3.54
N ASP A 184 5.68 -8.04 4.81
CA ASP A 184 5.37 -7.00 5.78
C ASP A 184 6.33 -7.02 6.99
N ASP A 185 7.34 -7.89 6.96
CA ASP A 185 8.39 -7.96 7.98
C ASP A 185 9.42 -6.85 7.73
N LEU A 186 9.36 -5.81 8.57
CA LEU A 186 10.18 -4.61 8.40
C LEU A 186 11.68 -4.91 8.42
N GLU A 187 12.14 -5.80 9.29
CA GLU A 187 13.56 -6.13 9.41
C GLU A 187 14.06 -6.84 8.14
N LYS A 188 13.30 -7.80 7.64
CA LYS A 188 13.64 -8.48 6.37
C LYS A 188 13.63 -7.52 5.19
N ILE A 189 12.67 -6.60 5.15
CA ILE A 189 12.59 -5.55 4.12
C ILE A 189 13.82 -4.65 4.20
N LEU A 190 14.18 -4.13 5.37
CA LEU A 190 15.34 -3.25 5.51
C LEU A 190 16.64 -3.97 5.15
N ARG A 191 16.80 -5.23 5.56
CA ARG A 191 17.94 -6.06 5.17
C ARG A 191 18.00 -6.23 3.64
N PHE A 192 16.86 -6.48 2.99
CA PHE A 192 16.79 -6.52 1.53
C PHE A 192 17.17 -5.19 0.89
N LEU A 193 16.84 -4.05 1.51
CA LEU A 193 17.23 -2.71 1.04
C LEU A 193 18.69 -2.35 1.36
N GLY A 194 19.43 -3.20 2.07
CA GLY A 194 20.79 -2.93 2.53
C GLY A 194 20.85 -1.93 3.68
N LEU A 195 19.76 -1.75 4.43
CA LEU A 195 19.65 -0.78 5.52
C LEU A 195 19.71 -1.48 6.89
N SER A 196 20.43 -0.86 7.82
CA SER A 196 20.55 -1.35 9.19
C SER A 196 19.40 -0.88 10.08
N MET A 197 18.61 -1.82 10.60
CA MET A 197 17.57 -1.55 11.61
C MET A 197 18.18 -1.10 12.94
N GLU A 198 19.37 -1.57 13.28
CA GLU A 198 20.07 -1.17 14.50
C GLU A 198 20.44 0.33 14.47
N THR A 199 20.95 0.81 13.33
CA THR A 199 21.28 2.23 13.15
C THR A 199 20.02 3.09 13.26
N TRP A 200 18.90 2.64 12.69
CA TRP A 200 17.62 3.34 12.82
C TRP A 200 17.12 3.37 14.27
N ALA A 201 17.27 2.26 15.01
CA ALA A 201 16.83 2.15 16.40
C ALA A 201 17.67 2.99 17.37
N ARG A 202 18.96 3.20 17.07
CA ARG A 202 19.84 4.12 17.81
C ARG A 202 19.42 5.58 17.63
N GLY A 203 18.81 5.88 16.49
CA GLY A 203 18.29 7.18 16.10
C GLY A 203 19.32 8.12 15.51
N PHE A 204 18.82 9.27 15.04
CA PHE A 204 19.58 10.26 14.27
C PHE A 204 19.55 11.61 14.97
N ALA A 205 20.73 12.24 15.10
CA ALA A 205 20.86 13.54 15.75
C ALA A 205 20.56 14.69 14.79
N THR A 206 20.93 14.52 13.52
CA THR A 206 20.80 15.54 12.47
C THR A 206 20.06 15.03 11.24
N ARG A 207 19.59 15.95 10.41
CA ARG A 207 19.03 15.58 9.09
C ARG A 207 20.08 14.91 8.20
N ALA A 208 21.34 15.34 8.31
CA ALA A 208 22.46 14.78 7.56
C ALA A 208 22.69 13.30 7.89
N ASP A 209 22.54 12.90 9.16
CA ASP A 209 22.67 11.50 9.58
C ASP A 209 21.59 10.62 8.94
N VAL A 210 20.36 11.12 8.83
CA VAL A 210 19.27 10.41 8.14
C VAL A 210 19.62 10.21 6.65
N PHE A 211 20.15 11.26 6.00
CA PHE A 211 20.55 11.19 4.59
C PHE A 211 21.73 10.23 4.38
N ALA A 212 22.70 10.20 5.29
CA ALA A 212 23.82 9.27 5.27
C ALA A 212 23.34 7.82 5.40
N TRP A 213 22.40 7.55 6.30
CA TRP A 213 21.79 6.23 6.44
C TRP A 213 20.98 5.84 5.19
N LEU A 214 20.16 6.73 4.64
CA LEU A 214 19.42 6.48 3.40
C LEU A 214 20.38 6.18 2.23
N LYS A 215 21.47 6.95 2.10
CA LYS A 215 22.51 6.76 1.08
C LYS A 215 23.20 5.39 1.17
N SER A 216 23.24 4.77 2.35
CA SER A 216 23.80 3.43 2.52
C SER A 216 22.96 2.31 1.88
N SER A 217 21.69 2.60 1.52
CA SER A 217 20.85 1.63 0.81
C SER A 217 21.44 1.27 -0.54
N ARG A 218 21.44 -0.02 -0.87
CA ARG A 218 21.83 -0.48 -2.22
C ARG A 218 20.87 0.01 -3.32
N PHE A 219 19.69 0.49 -2.95
CA PHE A 219 18.69 1.07 -3.86
C PHE A 219 18.87 2.58 -4.05
N PHE A 220 19.85 3.20 -3.40
CA PHE A 220 20.18 4.60 -3.64
C PHE A 220 20.93 4.74 -4.96
N ALA A 221 20.19 5.12 -6.01
CA ALA A 221 20.72 5.35 -7.35
C ALA A 221 20.32 6.77 -7.82
N PRO A 222 21.12 7.81 -7.51
CA PRO A 222 20.74 9.21 -7.70
C PRO A 222 20.10 9.55 -9.05
N ARG A 223 20.70 9.06 -10.15
CA ARG A 223 20.18 9.28 -11.51
C ARG A 223 18.78 8.70 -11.74
N ARG A 224 18.47 7.54 -11.14
CA ARG A 224 17.14 6.91 -11.29
C ARG A 224 16.08 7.61 -10.44
N LEU A 225 16.49 8.28 -9.36
CA LEU A 225 15.55 9.02 -8.51
C LEU A 225 14.98 10.25 -9.21
N VAL A 226 15.71 10.82 -10.18
CA VAL A 226 15.26 11.97 -11.01
C VAL A 226 13.99 11.63 -11.79
N GLY A 227 13.92 10.44 -12.39
CA GLY A 227 12.78 9.97 -13.18
C GLY A 227 11.67 9.30 -12.36
N ALA A 228 11.94 8.92 -11.11
CA ALA A 228 10.98 8.22 -10.24
C ALA A 228 10.04 9.15 -9.44
N ASP A 229 10.16 10.46 -9.64
CA ASP A 229 9.34 11.50 -9.01
C ASP A 229 7.87 11.37 -9.48
N PRO A 230 6.86 11.55 -8.60
CA PRO A 230 5.49 11.18 -8.90
C PRO A 230 4.82 12.18 -9.85
N THR A 231 3.57 11.89 -10.23
CA THR A 231 2.69 12.76 -11.03
C THR A 231 2.67 14.22 -10.57
N GLN A 232 2.42 15.16 -11.49
CA GLN A 232 2.41 16.62 -11.22
C GLN A 232 1.58 17.01 -9.98
N GLU A 233 0.43 16.39 -9.78
CA GLU A 233 -0.43 16.59 -8.60
C GLU A 233 0.29 16.24 -7.28
N LYS A 234 1.02 15.12 -7.25
CA LYS A 234 1.77 14.70 -6.07
C LYS A 234 3.02 15.57 -5.87
N LYS A 235 3.56 16.18 -6.93
CA LYS A 235 4.65 17.16 -6.82
C LYS A 235 4.16 18.41 -6.08
N ALA A 236 3.00 18.95 -6.43
CA ALA A 236 2.42 20.12 -5.74
C ALA A 236 2.26 19.91 -4.23
N VAL A 237 1.76 18.74 -3.81
CA VAL A 237 1.63 18.40 -2.38
C VAL A 237 2.99 18.27 -1.67
N ARG A 238 4.03 17.85 -2.39
CA ARG A 238 5.37 17.60 -1.84
C ARG A 238 6.28 18.82 -1.89
N GLN A 239 5.92 19.88 -2.62
CA GLN A 239 6.71 21.12 -2.69
C GLN A 239 6.91 21.76 -1.31
N HIS A 240 5.95 21.63 -0.40
CA HIS A 240 6.03 22.17 0.97
C HIS A 240 6.75 21.25 1.97
N ARG A 241 7.33 20.12 1.52
CA ARG A 241 8.04 19.17 2.38
C ARG A 241 9.55 19.42 2.33
N GLU A 242 10.02 20.27 3.24
CA GLU A 242 11.41 20.76 3.27
C GLU A 242 12.46 19.64 3.28
N MET A 243 12.25 18.58 4.08
CA MET A 243 13.20 17.46 4.14
C MET A 243 13.22 16.65 2.85
N TYR A 244 12.05 16.38 2.26
CA TYR A 244 11.97 15.71 0.97
C TYR A 244 12.65 16.52 -0.15
N GLN A 245 12.42 17.83 -0.23
CA GLN A 245 13.06 18.69 -1.23
C GLN A 245 14.58 18.75 -1.04
N ALA A 246 15.05 18.95 0.20
CA ALA A 246 16.48 18.92 0.51
C ALA A 246 17.15 17.60 0.13
N PHE A 247 16.45 16.46 0.28
CA PHE A 247 16.95 15.18 -0.17
C PHE A 247 17.03 15.07 -1.70
N LEU A 248 16.04 15.58 -2.43
CA LEU A 248 16.07 15.59 -3.89
C LEU A 248 17.21 16.45 -4.43
N GLU A 249 17.43 17.63 -3.85
CA GLU A 249 18.58 18.50 -4.18
C GLU A 249 19.90 17.78 -3.94
N PHE A 250 20.06 17.15 -2.76
CA PHE A 250 21.23 16.34 -2.43
C PHE A 250 21.45 15.20 -3.44
N SER A 251 20.40 14.48 -3.81
CA SER A 251 20.46 13.42 -4.82
C SER A 251 20.83 13.95 -6.21
N ASN A 252 20.26 15.08 -6.62
CA ASN A 252 20.51 15.67 -7.94
C ASN A 252 21.95 16.18 -8.08
N ALA A 253 22.50 16.78 -7.01
CA ALA A 253 23.91 17.19 -6.98
C ALA A 253 24.84 15.98 -7.19
N LEU A 254 24.60 14.88 -6.47
CA LEU A 254 25.37 13.64 -6.64
C LEU A 254 25.20 13.02 -8.03
N ALA A 255 24.03 13.13 -8.64
CA ALA A 255 23.78 12.63 -10.00
C ALA A 255 24.58 13.40 -11.07
N ALA A 256 24.76 14.71 -10.87
CA ALA A 256 25.50 15.60 -11.75
C ALA A 256 27.03 15.38 -11.71
N GLU A 257 27.56 14.97 -10.54
CA GLU A 257 29.00 14.67 -10.36
C GLU A 257 29.44 13.34 -11.00
N GLN A 258 28.50 12.43 -11.29
CA GLN A 258 28.85 11.18 -11.95
C GLN A 258 29.12 11.42 -13.45
N PRO A 259 30.20 10.85 -14.04
CA PRO A 259 30.48 10.97 -15.46
C PRO A 259 29.37 10.37 -16.30
N ASN A 260 29.00 11.04 -17.40
CA ASN A 260 27.85 10.69 -18.24
C ASN A 260 28.14 9.45 -19.11
N SER A 261 28.35 8.28 -18.50
CA SER A 261 28.55 7.02 -19.22
C SER A 261 27.20 6.36 -19.54
N ASN A 262 26.35 7.02 -20.33
CA ASN A 262 25.32 6.40 -21.18
C ASN A 262 24.44 7.46 -21.86
N SER A 263 24.96 8.05 -22.92
CA SER A 263 24.15 8.46 -24.07
C SER A 263 24.19 7.31 -25.09
N GLY A 264 23.41 6.26 -24.83
CA GLY A 264 23.16 5.15 -25.75
C GLY A 264 21.65 4.96 -25.94
N PRO A 265 21.20 4.42 -27.08
CA PRO A 265 19.78 4.36 -27.43
C PRO A 265 19.01 3.42 -26.47
N ASP A 266 17.79 3.85 -26.10
CA ASP A 266 16.77 3.17 -25.28
C ASP A 266 17.00 3.08 -23.76
N SER A 267 16.99 4.24 -23.08
CA SER A 267 16.95 4.32 -21.60
C SER A 267 15.78 3.55 -20.96
N GLU A 268 14.65 3.44 -21.65
CA GLU A 268 13.47 2.69 -21.17
C GLU A 268 13.72 1.18 -21.09
N SER A 269 14.42 0.62 -22.08
CA SER A 269 14.74 -0.82 -22.11
C SER A 269 15.65 -1.24 -20.96
N ALA A 270 16.64 -0.39 -20.63
CA ALA A 270 17.54 -0.63 -19.51
C ALA A 270 16.79 -0.59 -18.17
N GLU A 271 15.90 0.40 -17.97
CA GLU A 271 15.08 0.48 -16.77
C GLU A 271 14.17 -0.74 -16.58
N GLU A 272 13.54 -1.22 -17.66
CA GLU A 272 12.70 -2.43 -17.62
C GLU A 272 13.52 -3.65 -17.16
N ILE A 273 14.71 -3.85 -17.74
CA ILE A 273 15.61 -4.97 -17.37
C ILE A 273 15.95 -4.92 -15.88
N ILE A 274 16.26 -3.74 -15.36
CA ILE A 274 16.64 -3.59 -13.95
C ILE A 274 15.46 -3.84 -13.00
N LYS A 275 14.29 -3.28 -13.32
CA LYS A 275 13.07 -3.47 -12.51
C LYS A 275 12.65 -4.94 -12.53
N GLU A 276 12.78 -5.62 -13.67
CA GLU A 276 12.55 -7.05 -13.80
C GLU A 276 13.56 -7.87 -13.00
N ALA A 277 14.86 -7.57 -13.11
CA ALA A 277 15.89 -8.24 -12.31
C ALA A 277 15.66 -8.07 -10.80
N THR A 278 15.32 -6.85 -10.37
CA THR A 278 14.98 -6.55 -8.96
C THR A 278 13.77 -7.35 -8.50
N ARG A 279 12.74 -7.46 -9.34
CA ARG A 279 11.54 -8.25 -9.04
C ARG A 279 11.88 -9.73 -8.85
N GLN A 280 12.68 -10.30 -9.75
CA GLN A 280 13.09 -11.71 -9.65
C GLN A 280 13.91 -11.95 -8.38
N GLU A 281 14.86 -11.07 -8.08
CA GLU A 281 15.65 -11.12 -6.85
C GLU A 281 14.76 -11.05 -5.61
N ALA A 282 13.80 -10.12 -5.56
CA ALA A 282 12.87 -9.98 -4.46
C ALA A 282 11.99 -11.22 -4.29
N LEU A 283 11.46 -11.77 -5.38
CA LEU A 283 10.65 -12.99 -5.35
C LEU A 283 11.43 -14.19 -4.78
N ILE A 284 12.72 -14.29 -5.06
CA ILE A 284 13.60 -15.32 -4.49
C ILE A 284 13.85 -15.04 -3.00
N TYR A 285 14.32 -13.84 -2.68
CA TYR A 285 14.71 -13.45 -1.32
C TYR A 285 13.55 -13.61 -0.32
N PHE A 286 12.33 -13.25 -0.71
CA PHE A 286 11.14 -13.38 0.14
C PHE A 286 10.44 -14.75 0.04
N GLY A 287 11.00 -15.71 -0.70
CA GLY A 287 10.44 -17.05 -0.84
C GLY A 287 9.06 -17.08 -1.53
N LYS A 288 8.83 -16.16 -2.47
CA LYS A 288 7.55 -16.01 -3.17
C LYS A 288 7.56 -16.43 -4.64
N LYS A 289 8.72 -16.77 -5.20
CA LYS A 289 8.89 -17.10 -6.62
C LYS A 289 7.94 -18.19 -7.11
N GLU A 290 7.83 -19.30 -6.39
CA GLU A 290 6.95 -20.41 -6.77
C GLU A 290 5.47 -19.99 -6.78
N SER A 291 5.01 -19.33 -5.70
CA SER A 291 3.64 -18.83 -5.61
C SER A 291 3.30 -17.83 -6.71
N TYR A 292 4.24 -16.96 -7.06
CA TYR A 292 4.09 -16.00 -8.15
C TYR A 292 3.98 -16.72 -9.49
N ASN A 293 4.90 -17.65 -9.78
CA ASN A 293 4.91 -18.40 -11.03
C ASN A 293 3.64 -19.24 -11.22
N ALA A 294 3.14 -19.86 -10.15
CA ALA A 294 1.88 -20.62 -10.20
C ALA A 294 0.69 -19.74 -10.57
N LEU A 295 0.62 -18.52 -10.01
CA LEU A 295 -0.43 -17.55 -10.33
C LEU A 295 -0.32 -17.04 -11.77
N VAL A 296 0.90 -16.72 -12.25
CA VAL A 296 1.12 -16.31 -13.64
C VAL A 296 0.76 -17.44 -14.62
N ALA A 297 1.16 -18.68 -14.32
CA ALA A 297 0.82 -19.84 -15.15
C ALA A 297 -0.69 -20.06 -15.22
N LYS A 298 -1.39 -19.92 -14.08
CA LYS A 298 -2.86 -19.99 -14.04
C LYS A 298 -3.50 -18.87 -14.87
N ASN A 299 -3.06 -17.62 -14.71
CA ASN A 299 -3.59 -16.50 -15.48
C ASN A 299 -3.39 -16.69 -16.99
N LEU A 300 -2.22 -17.23 -17.39
CA LEU A 300 -1.94 -17.57 -18.79
C LEU A 300 -2.89 -18.67 -19.31
N GLN A 301 -3.15 -19.69 -18.49
CA GLN A 301 -4.10 -20.74 -18.81
C GLN A 301 -5.52 -20.18 -18.98
N ASP A 302 -5.98 -19.35 -18.04
CA ASP A 302 -7.30 -18.72 -18.08
C ASP A 302 -7.42 -17.78 -19.29
N TYR A 303 -6.35 -17.03 -19.61
CA TYR A 303 -6.28 -16.19 -20.80
C TYR A 303 -6.40 -17.00 -22.09
N ASN A 304 -5.59 -18.05 -22.23
CA ASN A 304 -5.62 -18.94 -23.40
C ASN A 304 -6.99 -19.62 -23.55
N PHE A 305 -7.60 -20.06 -22.45
CA PHE A 305 -8.95 -20.59 -22.44
C PHE A 305 -9.95 -19.57 -22.97
N ARG A 306 -9.97 -18.32 -22.48
CA ARG A 306 -10.89 -17.28 -22.95
C ARG A 306 -10.69 -16.94 -24.44
N GLN A 307 -9.44 -16.91 -24.91
CA GLN A 307 -9.13 -16.61 -26.30
C GLN A 307 -9.56 -17.73 -27.26
N LYS A 308 -9.41 -18.99 -26.85
CA LYS A 308 -9.77 -20.18 -27.66
C LYS A 308 -11.24 -20.56 -27.53
N PHE A 309 -11.82 -20.37 -26.35
CA PHE A 309 -13.14 -20.87 -25.99
C PHE A 309 -14.08 -19.73 -25.60
N ASN A 310 -14.64 -19.08 -26.62
CA ASN A 310 -15.64 -18.03 -26.47
C ASN A 310 -16.77 -18.17 -27.50
N GLY A 311 -17.92 -17.57 -27.21
CA GLY A 311 -19.11 -17.70 -28.05
C GLY A 311 -18.89 -17.26 -29.50
N LYS A 312 -18.04 -16.26 -29.75
CA LYS A 312 -17.72 -15.79 -31.11
C LYS A 312 -17.05 -16.90 -31.93
N LYS A 313 -16.00 -17.52 -31.42
CA LYS A 313 -15.34 -18.66 -32.09
C LYS A 313 -16.29 -19.85 -32.26
N MET A 314 -17.13 -20.15 -31.25
CA MET A 314 -18.10 -21.24 -31.36
C MET A 314 -19.12 -21.00 -32.48
N MET A 315 -19.60 -19.77 -32.65
CA MET A 315 -20.50 -19.39 -33.75
C MET A 315 -19.79 -19.51 -35.10
N GLU A 316 -18.56 -19.00 -35.21
CA GLU A 316 -17.75 -19.08 -36.43
C GLU A 316 -17.48 -20.53 -36.86
N TRP A 317 -17.21 -21.42 -35.91
CA TRP A 317 -16.90 -22.82 -36.22
C TRP A 317 -18.13 -23.66 -36.54
N THR A 318 -19.23 -23.46 -35.83
CA THR A 318 -20.44 -24.31 -35.96
C THR A 318 -21.46 -23.76 -36.96
N GLY A 319 -21.42 -22.47 -37.26
CA GLY A 319 -22.45 -21.75 -38.01
C GLY A 319 -23.75 -21.52 -37.23
N LEU A 320 -23.79 -21.88 -35.94
CA LEU A 320 -24.97 -21.78 -35.09
C LEU A 320 -25.01 -20.44 -34.35
N GLN A 321 -26.20 -20.04 -33.89
CA GLN A 321 -26.40 -18.80 -33.13
C GLN A 321 -27.36 -19.00 -31.97
N GLY A 322 -27.37 -18.05 -31.03
CA GLY A 322 -28.30 -18.03 -29.92
C GLY A 322 -28.06 -19.13 -28.89
N THR A 323 -29.14 -19.67 -28.32
CA THR A 323 -29.07 -20.54 -27.13
C THR A 323 -28.43 -21.90 -27.41
N VAL A 324 -28.41 -22.37 -28.67
CA VAL A 324 -27.73 -23.63 -29.06
C VAL A 324 -26.22 -23.56 -28.78
N ILE A 325 -25.58 -22.40 -28.94
CA ILE A 325 -24.15 -22.23 -28.66
C ILE A 325 -23.83 -22.50 -27.19
N ARG A 326 -24.73 -22.16 -26.27
CA ARG A 326 -24.56 -22.48 -24.84
C ARG A 326 -24.56 -23.99 -24.59
N LEU A 327 -25.39 -24.74 -25.33
CA LEU A 327 -25.42 -26.20 -25.26
C LEU A 327 -24.17 -26.83 -25.86
N VAL A 328 -23.66 -26.29 -26.98
CA VAL A 328 -22.36 -26.72 -27.55
C VAL A 328 -21.25 -26.48 -26.54
N MET A 329 -21.17 -25.28 -25.96
CA MET A 329 -20.14 -24.96 -24.96
C MET A 329 -20.25 -25.85 -23.71
N HIS A 330 -21.47 -26.20 -23.28
CA HIS A 330 -21.69 -27.14 -22.18
C HIS A 330 -21.20 -28.56 -22.54
N GLY A 331 -21.57 -29.08 -23.72
CA GLY A 331 -21.18 -30.41 -24.16
C GLY A 331 -19.68 -30.58 -24.37
N VAL A 332 -18.95 -29.49 -24.71
CA VAL A 332 -17.49 -29.50 -24.73
C VAL A 332 -16.91 -29.52 -23.32
N ARG A 333 -17.47 -28.76 -22.37
CA ARG A 333 -17.05 -28.78 -20.96
C ARG A 333 -17.38 -30.09 -20.22
N GLU A 334 -18.33 -30.88 -20.72
CA GLU A 334 -18.58 -32.24 -20.23
C GLU A 334 -17.45 -33.22 -20.62
N ARG A 335 -16.71 -32.93 -21.69
CA ARG A 335 -15.68 -33.80 -22.27
C ARG A 335 -14.26 -33.37 -21.95
N LEU A 336 -14.04 -32.06 -21.83
CA LEU A 336 -12.72 -31.47 -21.63
C LEU A 336 -12.76 -30.50 -20.45
N SER A 337 -11.73 -30.58 -19.62
CA SER A 337 -11.44 -29.60 -18.59
C SER A 337 -10.94 -28.27 -19.19
N GLU A 338 -11.05 -27.19 -18.43
CA GLU A 338 -10.54 -25.87 -18.86
C GLU A 338 -9.02 -25.90 -19.13
N ALA A 339 -8.28 -26.73 -18.41
CA ALA A 339 -6.84 -26.94 -18.61
C ALA A 339 -6.53 -27.59 -19.95
N GLU A 340 -7.29 -28.63 -20.31
CA GLU A 340 -7.14 -29.30 -21.61
C GLU A 340 -7.49 -28.35 -22.74
N ILE A 341 -8.60 -27.62 -22.64
CA ILE A 341 -9.02 -26.64 -23.67
C ILE A 341 -7.96 -25.53 -23.84
N ALA A 342 -7.37 -25.04 -22.75
CA ALA A 342 -6.32 -24.03 -22.81
C ALA A 342 -5.05 -24.54 -23.49
N ALA A 343 -4.66 -25.79 -23.23
CA ALA A 343 -3.44 -26.42 -23.74
C ALA A 343 -3.56 -26.92 -25.19
N MET A 344 -4.75 -27.35 -25.60
CA MET A 344 -4.98 -27.96 -26.91
C MET A 344 -4.81 -26.96 -28.06
N ASP A 345 -4.43 -27.45 -29.25
CA ASP A 345 -4.41 -26.63 -30.46
C ASP A 345 -5.83 -26.29 -30.93
N GLU A 346 -5.95 -25.19 -31.66
CA GLU A 346 -7.24 -24.66 -32.10
C GLU A 346 -7.94 -25.57 -33.12
N GLY A 347 -7.19 -26.30 -33.95
CA GLY A 347 -7.74 -27.22 -34.94
C GLY A 347 -8.39 -28.43 -34.28
N THR A 348 -7.71 -29.04 -33.32
CA THR A 348 -8.25 -30.16 -32.54
C THR A 348 -9.47 -29.71 -31.72
N LEU A 349 -9.43 -28.52 -31.12
CA LEU A 349 -10.59 -28.00 -30.37
C LEU A 349 -11.79 -27.78 -31.26
N ARG A 350 -11.58 -27.27 -32.49
CA ARG A 350 -12.63 -27.12 -33.48
C ARG A 350 -13.27 -28.47 -33.85
N ASN A 351 -12.48 -29.53 -34.01
CA ASN A 351 -13.01 -30.86 -34.32
C ASN A 351 -13.92 -31.37 -33.21
N VAL A 352 -13.50 -31.26 -31.94
CA VAL A 352 -14.33 -31.64 -30.79
C VAL A 352 -15.62 -30.82 -30.75
N VAL A 353 -15.56 -29.51 -31.02
CA VAL A 353 -16.75 -28.65 -31.09
C VAL A 353 -17.72 -29.13 -32.17
N LEU A 354 -17.22 -29.55 -33.34
CA LEU A 354 -18.04 -30.07 -34.45
C LEU A 354 -18.65 -31.44 -34.14
N GLU A 355 -17.99 -32.28 -33.34
CA GLU A 355 -18.55 -33.55 -32.85
C GLU A 355 -19.69 -33.33 -31.85
N VAL A 356 -19.58 -32.32 -30.99
CA VAL A 356 -20.61 -31.96 -30.00
C VAL A 356 -21.82 -31.26 -30.65
N LYS A 357 -21.62 -30.61 -31.81
CA LYS A 357 -22.65 -29.86 -32.54
C LYS A 357 -23.99 -30.63 -32.70
N PRO A 358 -24.04 -31.83 -33.31
CA PRO A 358 -25.30 -32.54 -33.54
C PRO A 358 -26.04 -32.87 -32.23
N GLU A 359 -25.32 -33.23 -31.17
CA GLU A 359 -25.93 -33.49 -29.87
C GLU A 359 -26.58 -32.23 -29.26
N ALA A 360 -25.92 -31.08 -29.43
CA ALA A 360 -26.43 -29.81 -28.96
C ALA A 360 -27.67 -29.35 -29.74
N GLU A 361 -27.72 -29.59 -31.06
CA GLU A 361 -28.89 -29.33 -31.90
C GLU A 361 -30.08 -30.22 -31.49
N ILE A 362 -29.85 -31.52 -31.24
CA ILE A 362 -30.88 -32.45 -30.76
C ILE A 362 -31.42 -32.00 -29.40
N ARG A 363 -30.54 -31.69 -28.43
CA ARG A 363 -30.93 -31.20 -27.10
C ARG A 363 -31.72 -29.89 -27.20
N TYR A 364 -31.35 -29.00 -28.12
CA TYR A 364 -32.06 -27.75 -28.31
C TYR A 364 -33.47 -27.94 -28.85
N SER A 365 -33.65 -28.77 -29.88
CA SER A 365 -34.95 -29.10 -30.45
C SER A 365 -35.89 -29.72 -29.41
N ALA A 366 -35.40 -30.68 -28.63
CA ALA A 366 -36.19 -31.30 -27.56
C ALA A 366 -36.65 -30.30 -26.48
N VAL A 367 -35.80 -29.32 -26.12
CA VAL A 367 -36.17 -28.26 -25.16
C VAL A 367 -37.15 -27.26 -25.77
N LYS A 368 -37.04 -26.97 -27.07
CA LYS A 368 -37.97 -26.10 -27.78
C LYS A 368 -39.38 -26.73 -27.86
N ASP A 369 -39.44 -28.01 -28.21
CA ASP A 369 -40.69 -28.77 -28.35
C ASP A 369 -41.41 -28.99 -27.00
N SER A 370 -40.70 -28.86 -25.87
CA SER A 370 -41.29 -28.97 -24.52
C SER A 370 -41.87 -27.66 -23.96
N LYS A 371 -41.67 -26.54 -24.66
CA LYS A 371 -42.12 -25.19 -24.26
C LYS A 371 -43.26 -24.64 -25.13
N GLU A 372 -43.54 -25.29 -26.24
CA GLU A 372 -44.77 -25.14 -27.04
C GLU A 372 -45.82 -26.11 -26.51
#